data_AF-A0A542XRV8-F1
#
_entry.id   AF-A0A542XRV8-F1
#
_cell.length_a   1.000
_cell.length_b   1.000
_cell.length_c   1.000
_cell.angle_alpha   90.00
_cell.angle_beta   90.00
_cell.angle_gamma   90.00
#
_symmetry.space_group_name_H-M   'P 1'
#
loop_
_entity.id
_entity.type
_entity.pdbx_description
1 polymer ?
#
loop_
_entity_poly.entity_id
_entity_poly.type
_entity_poly.pdbx_seq_one_letter_code
_entity_poly.pdbx_strand_id
1 'polypeptide(L)'
;MVMPWPQPENDPFHPAWDPPAPHDEDARLAAVTAQRLSTDWTTRRQPITVTVQNRVVILAGTTADLETRQVAGELAWDVPGVVDVCNTLRVMPRGRRQQR
;
A
#
# COMPACT_ATOMS: atom_id res chain seq x y z
N MET A 1 -29.73 17.12 30.60
CA MET A 1 -30.06 15.72 30.28
C MET A 1 -28.99 15.20 29.34
N VAL A 2 -28.03 14.43 29.87
CA VAL A 2 -27.05 13.68 29.08
C VAL A 2 -27.75 12.38 28.69
N MET A 3 -28.00 12.18 27.41
CA MET A 3 -28.59 10.95 26.90
C MET A 3 -27.53 9.83 27.03
N PRO A 4 -27.82 8.72 27.74
CA PRO A 4 -26.90 7.60 27.83
C PRO A 4 -26.82 6.94 26.46
N TRP A 5 -25.61 6.84 25.91
CA TRP A 5 -25.34 6.17 24.65
C TRP A 5 -25.79 4.69 24.70
N PRO A 6 -26.54 4.18 23.71
CA PRO A 6 -26.92 2.78 23.63
C PRO A 6 -25.71 1.92 23.22
N GLN A 7 -25.68 0.67 23.70
CA GLN A 7 -24.59 -0.27 23.44
C GLN A 7 -24.50 -0.63 21.95
N PRO A 8 -23.28 -0.91 21.43
CA PRO A 8 -22.93 -0.90 19.99
C PRO A 8 -23.58 -1.98 19.11
N GLU A 9 -24.50 -2.79 19.64
CA GLU A 9 -25.09 -3.92 18.92
C GLU A 9 -26.46 -3.63 18.29
N ASN A 10 -27.09 -2.49 18.62
CA ASN A 10 -28.47 -2.21 18.18
C ASN A 10 -28.72 -0.76 17.80
N ASP A 11 -27.83 -0.16 17.00
CA ASP A 11 -28.00 1.19 16.47
C ASP A 11 -28.48 1.14 15.00
N PRO A 12 -29.70 1.63 14.70
CA PRO A 12 -30.28 1.63 13.36
C PRO A 12 -29.82 2.82 12.49
N PHE A 13 -28.96 3.70 13.00
CA PHE A 13 -28.50 4.94 12.35
C PHE A 13 -27.00 4.96 12.05
N HIS A 14 -26.23 3.96 12.47
CA HIS A 14 -24.92 3.69 11.91
C HIS A 14 -25.15 3.17 10.48
N PRO A 15 -24.86 3.94 9.40
CA PRO A 15 -24.54 3.26 8.17
C PRO A 15 -23.39 2.34 8.53
N ALA A 16 -23.59 1.04 8.39
CA ALA A 16 -22.54 0.06 8.56
C ALA A 16 -21.32 0.66 7.86
N TRP A 17 -20.28 1.02 8.62
CA TRP A 17 -18.94 1.06 8.05
C TRP A 17 -18.72 -0.41 7.69
N ASP A 18 -19.23 -0.80 6.53
CA ASP A 18 -18.79 -1.96 5.81
C ASP A 18 -17.35 -1.60 5.45
N PRO A 19 -16.34 -2.20 6.09
CA PRO A 19 -14.98 -1.99 5.62
C PRO A 19 -15.03 -2.41 4.16
N PRO A 20 -14.66 -1.55 3.19
CA PRO A 20 -14.88 -1.84 1.79
C PRO A 20 -14.31 -3.22 1.54
N ALA A 21 -15.19 -4.20 1.29
CA ALA A 21 -14.79 -5.58 1.16
C ALA A 21 -13.69 -5.58 0.08
N PRO A 22 -12.47 -6.06 0.37
CA PRO A 22 -11.41 -6.06 -0.60
C PRO A 22 -11.94 -6.82 -1.81
N HIS A 23 -12.14 -6.10 -2.91
CA HIS A 23 -12.69 -6.70 -4.12
C HIS A 23 -11.71 -7.79 -4.54
N ASP A 24 -12.19 -8.97 -4.92
CA ASP A 24 -11.30 -10.11 -5.26
C ASP A 24 -10.22 -9.72 -6.30
N GLU A 25 -10.54 -8.76 -7.18
CA GLU A 25 -9.61 -8.17 -8.14
C GLU A 25 -8.48 -7.36 -7.46
N ASP A 26 -8.79 -6.56 -6.45
CA ASP A 26 -7.77 -5.77 -5.73
C ASP A 26 -6.80 -6.68 -4.99
N ALA A 27 -7.32 -7.73 -4.34
CA ALA A 27 -6.49 -8.74 -3.69
C ALA A 27 -5.58 -9.47 -4.70
N ARG A 28 -6.11 -9.76 -5.90
CA ARG A 28 -5.33 -10.36 -6.99
C ARG A 28 -4.25 -9.40 -7.51
N LEU A 29 -4.58 -8.13 -7.75
CA LEU A 29 -3.63 -7.10 -8.17
C LEU A 29 -2.53 -6.89 -7.12
N ALA A 30 -2.91 -6.87 -5.84
CA ALA A 30 -1.96 -6.78 -4.73
C ALA A 30 -1.00 -7.98 -4.72
N ALA A 31 -1.52 -9.20 -4.89
CA ALA A 31 -0.70 -10.41 -4.94
C ALA A 31 0.28 -10.42 -6.12
N VAL A 32 -0.19 -10.06 -7.33
CA VAL A 32 0.66 -9.98 -8.53
C VAL A 32 1.75 -8.92 -8.36
N THR A 33 1.39 -7.75 -7.83
CA THR A 33 2.33 -6.66 -7.59
C THR A 33 3.37 -7.04 -6.53
N ALA A 34 2.93 -7.61 -5.41
CA ALA A 34 3.82 -8.09 -4.35
C ALA A 34 4.76 -9.19 -4.84
N GLN A 35 4.27 -10.09 -5.72
CA GLN A 35 5.09 -11.11 -6.34
C GLN A 35 6.18 -10.50 -7.22
N ARG A 36 5.85 -9.54 -8.09
CA ARG A 36 6.83 -8.83 -8.94
C ARG A 36 7.89 -8.12 -8.11
N LEU A 37 7.48 -7.38 -7.08
CA LEU A 37 8.39 -6.71 -6.15
C LEU A 37 9.25 -7.68 -5.34
N SER A 38 8.78 -8.91 -5.11
CA SER A 38 9.54 -9.94 -4.39
C SER A 38 10.54 -10.68 -5.28
N THR A 39 10.34 -10.66 -6.60
CA THR A 39 11.29 -11.18 -7.59
C THR A 39 12.48 -10.24 -7.75
N ASP A 40 12.25 -8.92 -7.67
CA ASP A 40 13.32 -7.95 -7.78
C ASP A 40 14.17 -7.88 -6.50
N TRP A 41 15.49 -8.00 -6.66
CA TRP A 41 16.44 -8.04 -5.55
C TRP A 41 16.54 -6.69 -4.82
N THR A 42 16.24 -5.58 -5.50
CA THR A 42 16.34 -4.22 -4.94
C THR A 42 15.19 -3.89 -3.99
N THR A 43 13.98 -4.37 -4.28
CA THR A 43 12.76 -4.10 -3.51
C THR A 43 12.49 -5.17 -2.45
N ARG A 44 12.86 -6.44 -2.68
CA ARG A 44 12.58 -7.56 -1.76
C ARG A 44 13.20 -7.39 -0.36
N ARG A 45 14.33 -6.69 -0.23
CA ARG A 45 15.02 -6.49 1.06
C ARG A 45 14.52 -5.26 1.84
N GLN A 46 13.55 -4.53 1.30
CA GLN A 46 13.11 -3.27 1.87
C GLN A 46 11.72 -3.42 2.51
N PRO A 47 11.43 -2.71 3.62
CA PRO A 47 10.12 -2.75 4.26
C PRO A 47 9.12 -1.96 3.39
N ILE A 48 8.63 -2.60 2.34
CA ILE A 48 7.62 -2.08 1.41
C ILE A 48 6.32 -2.84 1.66
N THR A 49 5.29 -2.10 2.02
CA THR A 49 3.91 -2.57 2.12
C THR A 49 3.19 -2.22 0.83
N VAL A 50 2.56 -3.23 0.23
CA VAL A 50 1.77 -3.10 -0.99
C VAL A 50 0.31 -3.28 -0.63
N THR A 51 -0.51 -2.29 -0.94
CA THR A 51 -1.96 -2.34 -0.72
C THR A 51 -2.64 -1.94 -2.03
N VAL A 52 -3.79 -2.54 -2.36
CA VAL A 52 -4.58 -2.11 -3.52
C VAL A 52 -5.99 -1.77 -3.05
N GLN A 53 -6.50 -0.63 -3.51
CA GLN A 53 -7.87 -0.20 -3.24
C GLN A 53 -8.48 0.35 -4.51
N ASN A 54 -9.60 -0.22 -4.96
CA ASN A 54 -10.31 0.22 -6.16
C ASN A 54 -9.39 0.29 -7.40
N ARG A 55 -8.57 -0.75 -7.61
CA ARG A 55 -7.52 -0.86 -8.63
C ARG A 55 -6.39 0.18 -8.56
N VAL A 56 -6.28 0.92 -7.46
CA VAL A 56 -5.15 1.82 -7.18
C VAL A 56 -4.14 1.12 -6.29
N VAL A 57 -2.92 0.97 -6.78
CA VAL A 57 -1.82 0.37 -6.01
C VAL A 57 -1.18 1.44 -5.14
N ILE A 58 -1.11 1.18 -3.84
CA ILE A 58 -0.50 2.05 -2.84
C ILE A 58 0.77 1.35 -2.35
N LEU A 59 1.91 1.97 -2.64
CA LEU A 59 3.22 1.54 -2.15
C LEU A 59 3.57 2.39 -0.94
N ALA A 60 3.66 1.77 0.23
CA ALA A 60 3.96 2.43 1.50
C ALA A 60 5.18 1.79 2.17
N GLY A 61 5.85 2.54 3.05
CA GLY A 61 7.03 2.07 3.76
C GLY A 61 8.27 2.92 3.51
N THR A 62 9.43 2.32 3.70
CA THR A 62 10.71 3.05 3.73
C THR A 62 11.71 2.39 2.81
N THR A 63 12.36 3.17 1.95
CA THR A 63 13.42 2.69 1.07
C THR A 63 14.78 3.33 1.35
N ALA A 64 15.85 2.62 1.04
CA ALA A 64 17.23 3.09 1.18
C ALA A 64 17.60 4.11 0.08
N ASP A 65 17.08 3.90 -1.14
CA ASP A 65 17.47 4.65 -2.33
C ASP A 65 16.24 5.19 -3.10
N LEU A 66 16.47 6.29 -3.84
CA LEU A 66 15.49 6.85 -4.76
C LEU A 66 15.24 5.95 -5.97
N GLU A 67 16.28 5.25 -6.43
CA GLU A 67 16.21 4.31 -7.54
C GLU A 67 15.25 3.15 -7.21
N THR A 68 15.39 2.51 -6.04
CA THR A 68 14.43 1.49 -5.59
C THR A 68 13.00 2.01 -5.57
N ARG A 69 12.79 3.26 -5.12
CA ARG A 69 11.45 3.86 -5.12
C ARG A 69 10.89 3.97 -6.53
N GLN A 70 11.69 4.39 -7.50
CA GLN A 70 11.27 4.51 -8.90
C GLN A 70 10.96 3.15 -9.50
N VAL A 71 11.86 2.18 -9.34
CA VAL A 71 11.69 0.80 -9.82
C VAL A 71 10.42 0.17 -9.22
N ALA A 72 10.15 0.38 -7.93
CA ALA A 72 8.93 -0.12 -7.30
C ALA A 72 7.66 0.47 -7.94
N GLY A 73 7.68 1.75 -8.29
CA GLY A 73 6.57 2.41 -9.00
C GLY A 73 6.39 1.88 -10.42
N GLU A 74 7.48 1.70 -11.16
CA GLU A 74 7.45 1.14 -12.53
C GLU A 74 6.94 -0.30 -12.53
N LEU A 75 7.42 -1.13 -11.60
CA LEU A 75 6.96 -2.51 -11.45
C LEU A 75 5.47 -2.60 -11.10
N ALA A 76 4.95 -1.67 -10.31
CA ALA A 76 3.53 -1.59 -10.01
C ALA A 76 2.71 -1.12 -11.22
N TRP A 77 3.24 -0.18 -12.01
CA TRP A 77 2.58 0.33 -13.21
C TRP A 77 2.51 -0.70 -14.35
N ASP A 78 3.52 -1.60 -14.44
CA ASP A 78 3.55 -2.69 -15.43
C ASP A 78 2.49 -3.77 -15.20
N VAL A 79 1.83 -3.78 -14.03
CA VAL A 79 0.80 -4.77 -13.73
C VAL A 79 -0.48 -4.48 -14.52
N PRO A 80 -0.97 -5.43 -15.34
CA PRO A 80 -2.18 -5.23 -16.12
C PRO A 80 -3.40 -5.13 -15.21
N GLY A 81 -4.22 -4.09 -15.41
CA GLY A 81 -5.44 -3.84 -14.63
C GLY A 81 -5.28 -2.79 -13.54
N VAL A 82 -4.07 -2.29 -13.29
CA VAL A 82 -3.83 -1.14 -12.42
C VAL A 82 -4.34 0.14 -13.09
N VAL A 83 -5.14 0.90 -12.34
CA VAL A 83 -5.70 2.18 -12.80
C VAL A 83 -4.79 3.33 -12.41
N ASP A 84 -4.22 3.27 -11.20
CA ASP A 84 -3.30 4.28 -10.70
C ASP A 84 -2.30 3.68 -9.68
N VAL A 85 -1.16 4.35 -9.47
CA VAL A 85 -0.10 3.95 -8.53
C VAL A 85 0.27 5.13 -7.63
N CYS A 86 -0.09 5.02 -6.36
CA CYS A 86 0.29 5.95 -5.32
C CYS A 86 1.59 5.50 -4.63
N ASN A 87 2.71 6.10 -5.00
CA ASN A 87 4.00 5.82 -4.40
C ASN A 87 4.28 6.73 -3.19
N THR A 88 3.99 6.23 -1.99
CA THR A 88 4.19 6.92 -0.71
C THR A 88 5.48 6.49 0.01
N LEU A 89 6.40 5.83 -0.69
CA LEU A 89 7.66 5.35 -0.11
C LEU A 89 8.54 6.52 0.33
N ARG A 90 8.96 6.48 1.58
CA ARG A 90 9.91 7.44 2.14
C ARG A 90 11.33 6.95 1.91
N VAL A 91 12.12 7.72 1.18
CA VAL A 91 13.55 7.44 1.02
C VAL A 91 14.26 7.93 2.27
N MET A 92 14.77 7.00 3.07
CA MET A 92 15.68 7.27 4.16
C MET A 92 17.06 6.79 3.73
N PRO A 93 17.90 7.68 3.17
CA PRO A 93 19.27 7.31 2.89
C PRO A 93 19.90 6.87 4.21
N ARG A 94 20.30 5.61 4.31
CA ARG A 94 21.05 5.10 5.46
C ARG A 94 22.40 5.79 5.45
N GLY A 95 22.46 6.95 6.10
CA GLY A 95 23.63 7.79 6.33
C GLY A 95 24.59 7.83 5.14
N ARG A 96 24.59 8.92 4.38
CA ARG A 96 25.80 9.31 3.65
C ARG A 96 26.96 9.34 4.66
N ARG A 97 27.72 8.24 4.71
CA ARG A 97 29.10 8.25 5.10
C ARG A 97 29.74 9.17 4.08
N GLN A 98 30.07 10.37 4.57
CA GLN A 98 30.92 11.33 3.91
C GLN A 98 32.06 10.59 3.22
N GLN A 99 32.05 10.57 1.89
CA GLN A 99 33.19 10.24 1.06
C GLN A 99 33.02 11.05 -0.22
N ARG A 100 33.98 11.84 -0.68
CA ARG A 100 35.12 12.53 -0.09
C ARG A 100 35.49 13.60 -1.13
#